data_AF-A0A6C0EKM6-F1
#
_entry.id   AF-A0A6C0EKM6-F1
#
_cell.length_a   1.000
_cell.length_b   1.000
_cell.length_c   1.000
_cell.angle_alpha   90.00
_cell.angle_beta   90.00
_cell.angle_gamma   90.00
#
_symmetry.space_group_name_H-M   'P 1'
#
loop_
_entity.id
_entity.type
_entity.pdbx_description
1 polymer ?
#
loop_
_entity_poly.entity_id
_entity_poly.type
_entity_poly.pdbx_seq_one_letter_code
_entity_poly.pdbx_strand_id
1 'polypeptide(L)'
;MGKYSENDIIKGTEQVLKNGMLAGKIMIDGRAQFRIVGLVDKAAHARSVKARRPGRASQQLSPRGAARAFNRHYSTSPKYKNEKSRKGAKSRDLCWDNQPTVTDRRYSRSPHLYDYPGRDDGSRCENVHKYKSGYSPKRMQKGSPEALAWGQKMKAKKGLAGGGVGVGGGEGGGARPVSLKTAVRLLRQYYDEKYH
;
A
#
# COMPACT_ATOMS: atom_id res chain seq x y z
N MET A 1 -23.25 -26.50 6.00
CA MET A 1 -22.96 -27.95 6.18
C MET A 1 -21.91 -28.35 5.16
N GLY A 2 -21.04 -29.32 5.48
CA GLY A 2 -19.97 -29.77 4.60
C GLY A 2 -20.49 -30.49 3.35
N LYS A 3 -19.63 -30.64 2.33
CA LYS A 3 -19.95 -31.32 1.05
C LYS A 3 -20.30 -32.81 1.22
N TYR A 4 -19.94 -33.42 2.35
CA TYR A 4 -20.09 -34.84 2.63
C TYR A 4 -20.76 -35.02 3.99
N SER A 5 -21.46 -36.14 4.14
CA SER A 5 -22.21 -36.58 5.31
C SER A 5 -21.66 -37.89 5.86
N GLU A 6 -22.04 -38.26 7.08
CA GLU A 6 -21.60 -39.50 7.73
C GLU A 6 -21.92 -40.75 6.91
N ASN A 7 -23.04 -40.73 6.18
CA ASN A 7 -23.48 -41.82 5.32
C ASN A 7 -22.56 -42.04 4.10
N ASP A 8 -21.75 -41.05 3.73
CA ASP A 8 -20.82 -41.15 2.60
C ASP A 8 -19.52 -41.88 2.99
N ILE A 9 -19.32 -42.15 4.28
CA ILE A 9 -18.15 -42.84 4.79
C ILE A 9 -18.26 -44.35 4.50
N ILE A 10 -17.18 -44.90 3.95
CA ILE A 10 -17.03 -46.35 3.78
C ILE A 10 -16.98 -46.98 5.17
N LYS A 11 -17.94 -47.87 5.46
CA LYS A 11 -18.08 -48.55 6.74
C LYS A 11 -16.76 -49.18 7.20
N GLY A 12 -16.45 -49.01 8.48
CA GLY A 12 -15.21 -49.52 9.09
C GLY A 12 -13.96 -48.67 8.83
N THR A 13 -14.08 -47.55 8.10
CA THR A 13 -13.00 -46.56 7.96
C THR A 13 -13.22 -45.30 8.81
N GLU A 14 -14.31 -45.27 9.56
CA GLU A 14 -14.72 -44.17 10.43
C GLU A 14 -13.75 -44.04 11.60
N GLN A 15 -13.30 -42.80 11.86
CA GLN A 15 -12.51 -42.49 13.04
C GLN A 15 -12.78 -41.07 13.53
N VAL A 16 -12.82 -40.91 14.85
CA VAL A 16 -12.88 -39.59 15.49
C VAL A 16 -11.46 -39.09 15.74
N LEU A 17 -11.14 -37.95 15.15
CA LEU A 17 -9.84 -37.31 15.29
C LEU A 17 -9.69 -36.66 16.68
N LYS A 18 -8.44 -36.43 17.11
CA LYS A 18 -8.11 -35.79 18.40
C LYS A 18 -8.77 -34.42 18.62
N ASN A 19 -9.15 -33.73 17.54
CA ASN A 19 -9.85 -32.46 17.56
C ASN A 19 -11.38 -32.60 17.55
N GLY A 20 -11.93 -33.80 17.81
CA GLY A 20 -13.37 -34.05 17.88
C GLY A 20 -14.11 -34.15 16.55
N MET A 21 -13.39 -34.20 15.42
CA MET A 21 -13.98 -34.28 14.08
C MET A 21 -14.12 -35.74 13.63
N LEU A 22 -15.25 -36.09 13.01
CA LEU A 22 -15.42 -37.37 12.30
C LEU A 22 -14.72 -37.30 10.95
N ALA A 23 -13.92 -38.32 10.68
CA ALA A 23 -13.27 -38.49 9.40
C ALA A 23 -13.30 -39.96 8.98
N GLY A 24 -13.20 -40.20 7.67
CA GLY A 24 -13.19 -41.54 7.12
C GLY A 24 -12.85 -41.51 5.63
N LYS A 25 -12.78 -42.68 5.00
CA LYS A 25 -12.62 -42.77 3.55
C LYS A 25 -13.99 -42.64 2.89
N ILE A 26 -14.10 -41.76 1.90
CA ILE A 26 -15.29 -41.61 1.06
C ILE A 26 -14.92 -41.87 -0.41
N MET A 27 -15.86 -42.39 -1.20
CA MET A 27 -15.64 -42.65 -2.63
C MET A 27 -15.82 -41.36 -3.43
N ILE A 28 -14.75 -40.89 -4.07
CA ILE A 28 -14.78 -39.74 -5.00
C ILE A 28 -14.14 -40.19 -6.30
N ASP A 29 -14.89 -40.12 -7.40
CA ASP A 29 -14.43 -40.48 -8.75
C ASP A 29 -13.82 -41.90 -8.81
N GLY A 30 -14.48 -42.86 -8.13
CA GLY A 30 -14.05 -44.26 -8.07
C GLY A 30 -12.83 -44.53 -7.17
N ARG A 31 -12.33 -43.54 -6.43
CA ARG A 31 -11.18 -43.69 -5.52
C ARG A 31 -11.56 -43.38 -4.08
N ALA A 32 -11.13 -44.23 -3.15
CA ALA A 32 -11.31 -43.99 -1.72
C ALA A 32 -10.35 -42.89 -1.22
N GLN A 33 -10.90 -41.77 -0.74
CA GLN A 33 -10.12 -40.63 -0.25
C GLN A 33 -10.48 -40.29 1.19
N PHE A 34 -9.47 -40.01 2.02
CA PHE A 34 -9.69 -39.58 3.39
C PHE A 34 -10.26 -38.15 3.43
N ARG A 35 -11.38 -37.98 4.14
CA ARG A 35 -12.05 -36.68 4.32
C ARG A 35 -12.57 -36.52 5.75
N ILE A 36 -12.64 -35.26 6.16
CA ILE A 36 -13.30 -34.84 7.40
C ILE A 36 -14.73 -34.49 7.04
N VAL A 37 -15.68 -35.10 7.73
CA VAL A 37 -17.09 -35.14 7.32
C VAL A 37 -17.96 -34.33 8.29
N GLY A 38 -17.67 -34.42 9.59
CA GLY A 38 -18.52 -33.79 10.60
C GLY A 38 -17.80 -33.48 11.90
N LEU A 39 -18.48 -32.73 12.76
CA LEU A 39 -18.06 -32.45 14.13
C LEU A 39 -18.87 -33.36 15.07
N VAL A 40 -18.18 -34.20 15.84
CA VAL A 40 -18.82 -35.14 16.79
C VAL A 40 -18.64 -34.64 18.22
N ASP A 41 -17.42 -34.29 18.61
CA ASP A 41 -17.13 -33.73 19.93
C ASP A 41 -16.86 -32.22 19.84
N LYS A 42 -17.91 -31.43 20.11
CA LYS A 42 -17.85 -29.97 20.17
C LYS A 42 -16.84 -29.47 21.20
N ALA A 43 -16.69 -30.15 22.34
CA ALA A 43 -15.81 -29.73 23.41
C ALA A 43 -14.34 -29.98 23.05
N ALA A 44 -14.01 -31.14 22.48
CA ALA A 44 -12.67 -31.41 21.96
C ALA A 44 -12.31 -30.46 20.82
N HIS A 45 -13.26 -30.16 19.93
CA HIS A 45 -13.03 -29.18 18.87
C HIS A 45 -12.77 -27.79 19.41
N ALA A 46 -13.60 -27.31 20.34
CA ALA A 46 -13.40 -26.01 20.97
C ALA A 46 -12.04 -25.93 21.70
N ARG A 47 -11.63 -26.97 22.42
CA ARG A 47 -10.29 -27.06 23.04
C ARG A 47 -9.18 -26.99 21.99
N SER A 48 -9.32 -27.72 20.89
CA SER A 48 -8.33 -27.73 19.80
C SER A 48 -8.20 -26.37 19.10
N VAL A 49 -9.30 -25.66 18.90
CA VAL A 49 -9.33 -24.34 18.29
C VAL A 49 -8.72 -23.31 19.23
N LYS A 50 -9.07 -23.35 20.53
CA LYS A 50 -8.47 -22.47 21.55
C LYS A 50 -6.98 -22.72 21.76
N ALA A 51 -6.54 -23.97 21.65
CA ALA A 51 -5.12 -24.34 21.75
C ALA A 51 -4.28 -23.90 20.54
N ARG A 52 -4.91 -23.50 19.41
CA ARG A 52 -4.16 -22.93 18.29
C ARG A 52 -3.57 -21.60 18.71
N ARG A 53 -2.24 -21.57 18.80
CA ARG A 53 -1.49 -20.32 18.95
C ARG A 53 -1.94 -19.34 17.86
N PRO A 54 -2.07 -18.04 18.18
CA PRO A 54 -2.38 -17.03 17.17
C PRO A 54 -1.43 -17.21 15.99
N GLY A 55 -2.00 -17.16 14.78
CA GLY A 55 -1.23 -17.31 13.56
C GLY A 55 -0.03 -16.37 13.59
N ARG A 56 1.11 -16.81 13.04
CA ARG A 56 2.37 -16.05 13.11
C ARG A 56 2.22 -14.57 12.74
N ALA A 57 1.27 -14.20 11.88
CA ALA A 57 1.00 -12.82 11.46
C ALA A 57 0.34 -11.92 12.53
N SER A 58 -0.49 -12.46 13.43
CA SER A 58 -1.18 -11.68 14.49
C SER A 58 -0.39 -11.60 15.79
N GLN A 59 0.82 -12.16 15.82
CA GLN A 59 1.70 -12.02 16.97
C GLN A 59 2.10 -10.56 17.13
N GLN A 60 1.78 -10.00 18.30
CA GLN A 60 2.23 -8.68 18.69
C GLN A 60 3.77 -8.63 18.70
N LEU A 61 4.30 -7.59 18.09
CA LEU A 61 5.71 -7.31 18.03
C LEU A 61 6.08 -6.48 19.25
N SER A 62 7.17 -6.85 19.91
CA SER A 62 7.71 -6.03 21.01
C SER A 62 8.38 -4.75 20.46
N PRO A 63 8.52 -3.68 21.26
CA PRO A 63 9.19 -2.46 20.81
C PRO A 63 10.64 -2.70 20.36
N ARG A 64 11.35 -3.61 21.03
CA ARG A 64 12.69 -4.07 20.61
C ARG A 64 12.64 -4.84 19.29
N GLY A 65 11.59 -5.63 19.07
CA GLY A 65 11.33 -6.31 17.80
C GLY A 65 11.08 -5.35 16.66
N ALA A 66 10.27 -4.32 16.89
CA ALA A 66 9.99 -3.24 15.94
C ALA A 66 11.28 -2.51 15.55
N ALA A 67 12.08 -2.08 16.54
CA ALA A 67 13.36 -1.43 16.28
C ALA A 67 14.31 -2.27 15.42
N ARG A 68 14.38 -3.59 15.66
CA ARG A 68 15.18 -4.52 14.84
C ARG A 68 14.63 -4.64 13.42
N ALA A 69 13.32 -4.77 13.26
CA ALA A 69 12.69 -4.88 11.95
C ALA A 69 12.89 -3.60 11.11
N PHE A 70 12.67 -2.43 11.72
CA PHE A 70 12.92 -1.12 11.12
C PHE A 70 14.36 -1.02 10.61
N ASN A 71 15.34 -1.28 11.50
CA ASN A 71 16.75 -1.20 11.12
C ASN A 71 17.13 -2.19 10.02
N ARG A 72 16.61 -3.43 10.09
CA ARG A 72 16.82 -4.45 9.07
C ARG A 72 16.28 -3.99 7.71
N HIS A 73 15.09 -3.42 7.66
CA HIS A 73 14.46 -2.99 6.40
C HIS A 73 15.37 -2.05 5.60
N TYR A 74 15.92 -1.00 6.23
CA TYR A 74 16.81 -0.08 5.51
C TYR A 74 18.21 -0.62 5.31
N SER A 75 18.71 -1.53 6.15
CA SER A 75 20.04 -2.11 5.96
C SER A 75 20.07 -3.14 4.83
N THR A 76 18.99 -3.88 4.61
CA THR A 76 18.93 -4.94 3.58
C THR A 76 18.22 -4.50 2.30
N SER A 77 17.55 -3.35 2.30
CA SER A 77 16.80 -2.90 1.13
C SER A 77 17.74 -2.53 -0.03
N PRO A 78 17.52 -3.06 -1.25
CA PRO A 78 18.33 -2.74 -2.42
C PRO A 78 18.18 -1.29 -2.88
N LYS A 79 17.14 -0.57 -2.41
CA LYS A 79 16.86 0.82 -2.75
C LYS A 79 17.86 1.80 -2.12
N TYR A 80 18.42 1.47 -0.95
CA TYR A 80 19.24 2.37 -0.16
C TYR A 80 20.68 1.89 -0.06
N LYS A 81 21.41 1.92 -1.19
CA LYS A 81 22.79 1.41 -1.28
C LYS A 81 23.75 2.19 -0.35
N ASN A 82 23.64 3.52 -0.36
CA ASN A 82 24.57 4.39 0.36
C ASN A 82 24.06 4.73 1.77
N GLU A 83 24.99 4.90 2.72
CA GLU A 83 24.66 5.22 4.11
C GLU A 83 23.88 6.54 4.25
N LYS A 84 24.29 7.58 3.52
CA LYS A 84 23.57 8.86 3.47
C LYS A 84 22.10 8.70 3.07
N SER A 85 21.82 7.84 2.09
CA SER A 85 20.46 7.56 1.63
C SER A 85 19.66 6.76 2.66
N ARG A 86 20.29 5.76 3.29
CA ARG A 86 19.70 5.01 4.41
C ARG A 86 19.31 5.92 5.58
N LYS A 87 20.23 6.81 5.99
CA LYS A 87 19.99 7.77 7.08
C LYS A 87 18.84 8.72 6.75
N GLY A 88 18.82 9.27 5.52
CA GLY A 88 17.75 10.15 5.08
C GLY A 88 16.38 9.46 5.02
N ALA A 89 16.32 8.22 4.55
CA ALA A 89 15.09 7.44 4.52
C ALA A 89 14.58 7.11 5.94
N LYS A 90 15.46 6.60 6.82
CA LYS A 90 15.14 6.34 8.23
C LYS A 90 14.59 7.58 8.93
N SER A 91 15.24 8.73 8.74
CA SER A 91 14.83 9.97 9.40
C SER A 91 13.48 10.48 8.90
N ARG A 92 13.17 10.27 7.61
CA ARG A 92 11.87 10.65 7.06
C ARG A 92 10.77 9.79 7.66
N ASP A 93 10.96 8.47 7.66
CA ASP A 93 9.94 7.53 8.13
C ASP A 93 9.80 7.58 9.67
N LEU A 94 10.83 7.95 10.43
CA LEU A 94 10.74 8.16 11.88
C LEU A 94 9.87 9.37 12.29
N CYS A 95 9.80 10.40 11.46
CA CYS A 95 9.26 11.72 11.82
C CYS A 95 8.08 12.17 10.92
N TRP A 96 7.51 11.25 10.14
CA TRP A 96 6.31 11.49 9.35
C TRP A 96 5.12 10.75 9.93
N ASP A 97 3.94 11.39 9.87
CA ASP A 97 2.70 10.94 10.52
C ASP A 97 1.63 10.48 9.51
N ASN A 98 2.05 9.89 8.39
CA ASN A 98 1.13 9.56 7.29
C ASN A 98 0.78 8.08 7.17
N GLN A 99 1.26 7.21 8.08
CA GLN A 99 1.06 5.77 7.96
C GLN A 99 0.12 5.21 9.06
N PRO A 100 -0.62 4.13 8.77
CA PRO A 100 -1.42 3.46 9.77
C PRO A 100 -0.54 2.80 10.84
N THR A 101 -0.86 3.03 12.11
CA THR A 101 -0.14 2.43 13.24
C THR A 101 -0.54 0.97 13.46
N VAL A 102 0.44 0.08 13.59
CA VAL A 102 0.23 -1.34 13.87
C VAL A 102 1.27 -1.89 14.84
N THR A 103 0.86 -2.78 15.73
CA THR A 103 1.74 -3.41 16.73
C THR A 103 2.11 -4.84 16.39
N ASP A 104 1.66 -5.38 15.26
CA ASP A 104 1.83 -6.78 14.89
C ASP A 104 2.91 -6.99 13.80
N ARG A 105 2.95 -8.19 13.23
CA ARG A 105 3.96 -8.59 12.25
C ARG A 105 3.83 -7.90 10.89
N ARG A 106 2.73 -7.17 10.61
CA ARG A 106 2.61 -6.30 9.42
C ARG A 106 3.74 -5.29 9.41
N TYR A 107 3.99 -4.64 10.55
CA TYR A 107 5.11 -3.72 10.73
C TYR A 107 6.43 -4.42 10.43
N SER A 108 6.68 -5.60 11.01
CA SER A 108 7.95 -6.31 10.82
C SER A 108 8.26 -6.66 9.35
N ARG A 109 7.25 -6.79 8.50
CA ARG A 109 7.42 -7.13 7.07
C ARG A 109 7.62 -5.89 6.22
N SER A 110 6.89 -4.82 6.53
CA SER A 110 6.89 -3.58 5.76
C SER A 110 6.94 -2.35 6.68
N PRO A 111 8.07 -2.06 7.34
CA PRO A 111 8.18 -0.91 8.25
C PRO A 111 8.10 0.47 7.57
N HIS A 112 7.97 0.51 6.25
CA HIS A 112 7.84 1.74 5.45
C HIS A 112 6.38 2.01 5.02
N LEU A 113 5.43 1.15 5.39
CA LEU A 113 3.99 1.28 5.12
C LEU A 113 3.14 1.41 6.39
N TYR A 114 3.75 1.15 7.55
CA TYR A 114 3.09 1.13 8.82
C TYR A 114 4.00 1.74 9.87
N ASP A 115 3.41 2.45 10.81
CA ASP A 115 4.12 2.98 11.98
C ASP A 115 3.95 2.04 13.17
N TYR A 116 4.94 2.01 14.06
CA TYR A 116 4.87 1.34 15.34
C TYR A 116 4.78 2.39 16.46
N PRO A 117 3.75 2.32 17.33
CA PRO A 117 3.55 3.29 18.41
C PRO A 117 4.79 3.48 19.27
N GLY A 118 5.19 4.74 19.47
CA GLY A 118 6.36 5.12 20.24
C GLY A 118 7.70 4.80 19.57
N ARG A 119 7.75 4.51 18.26
CA ARG A 119 9.00 4.24 17.52
C ARG A 119 9.20 5.17 16.34
N ASP A 120 8.30 5.12 15.36
CA ASP A 120 8.34 5.84 14.08
C ASP A 120 7.00 6.50 13.75
N ASP A 121 6.08 6.55 14.70
CA ASP A 121 4.82 7.31 14.65
C ASP A 121 5.01 8.82 14.82
N GLY A 122 6.22 9.34 14.62
CA GLY A 122 6.56 10.75 14.85
C GLY A 122 6.66 11.19 16.32
N SER A 123 6.23 10.37 17.29
CA SER A 123 6.19 10.73 18.73
C SER A 123 7.55 11.09 19.33
N ARG A 124 8.64 10.69 18.68
CA ARG A 124 10.02 10.95 19.12
C ARG A 124 10.66 12.18 18.49
N CYS A 125 9.95 12.87 17.62
CA CYS A 125 10.49 14.00 16.86
C CYS A 125 9.93 15.31 17.43
N GLU A 126 10.82 16.25 17.74
CA GLU A 126 10.43 17.58 18.25
C GLU A 126 9.52 18.33 17.28
N ASN A 127 9.74 18.14 15.98
CA ASN A 127 8.94 18.70 14.91
C ASN A 127 8.45 17.55 14.01
N VAL A 128 7.25 17.04 14.29
CA VAL A 128 6.58 16.12 13.37
C VAL A 128 6.28 16.88 12.09
N HIS A 129 6.92 16.46 11.00
CA HIS A 129 6.68 17.07 9.70
C HIS A 129 5.32 16.59 9.19
N LYS A 130 4.24 17.25 9.61
CA LYS A 130 2.90 16.96 9.06
C LYS A 130 2.96 17.07 7.55
N TYR A 131 2.43 16.07 6.85
CA TYR A 131 2.26 16.17 5.40
C TYR A 131 1.31 17.35 5.10
N LYS A 132 1.87 18.52 4.83
CA LYS A 132 1.13 19.63 4.25
C LYS A 132 0.94 19.29 2.79
N SER A 133 -0.19 18.65 2.48
CA SER A 133 -0.73 18.64 1.13
C SER A 133 -0.80 20.09 0.64
N GLY A 134 0.18 20.54 -0.14
CA GLY A 134 0.15 21.85 -0.83
C GLY A 134 -1.01 21.96 -1.83
N TYR A 135 -1.73 20.87 -2.06
CA TYR A 135 -2.93 20.81 -2.85
C TYR A 135 -4.10 21.46 -2.09
N SER A 136 -4.35 22.74 -2.38
CA SER A 136 -5.65 23.35 -2.12
C SER A 136 -6.49 23.27 -3.41
N PRO A 137 -7.61 22.55 -3.44
CA PRO A 137 -8.45 22.45 -4.64
C PRO A 137 -8.93 23.81 -5.18
N LYS A 138 -9.06 24.81 -4.29
CA LYS A 138 -9.51 26.17 -4.64
C LYS A 138 -8.52 26.98 -5.50
N ARG A 139 -7.21 26.80 -5.33
CA ARG A 139 -6.19 27.58 -6.07
C ARG A 139 -6.00 27.13 -7.52
N MET A 140 -6.33 25.87 -7.83
CA MET A 140 -6.12 25.26 -9.16
C MET A 140 -7.41 24.86 -9.87
N GLN A 141 -8.56 25.42 -9.49
CA GLN A 141 -9.75 25.31 -10.33
C GLN A 141 -9.50 26.01 -11.67
N LYS A 142 -9.81 25.29 -12.76
CA LYS A 142 -9.76 25.81 -14.13
C LYS A 142 -10.62 27.07 -14.20
N GLY A 143 -9.98 28.23 -14.39
CA GLY A 143 -10.66 29.54 -14.38
C GLY A 143 -10.46 30.39 -13.12
N SER A 144 -9.64 29.96 -12.16
CA SER A 144 -9.28 30.83 -11.02
C SER A 144 -8.56 32.10 -11.53
N PRO A 145 -8.80 33.27 -10.91
CA PRO A 145 -8.14 34.51 -11.29
C PRO A 145 -6.62 34.41 -11.26
N GLU A 146 -6.08 33.65 -10.30
CA GLU A 146 -4.65 33.39 -10.15
C GLU A 146 -4.07 32.59 -11.34
N ALA A 147 -4.79 31.59 -11.84
CA ALA A 147 -4.37 30.79 -13.00
C ALA A 147 -4.41 31.59 -14.30
N LEU A 148 -5.43 32.45 -14.47
CA LEU A 148 -5.55 33.33 -15.64
C LEU A 148 -4.47 34.42 -15.64
N ALA A 149 -4.20 35.05 -14.50
CA ALA A 149 -3.16 36.07 -14.36
C ALA A 149 -1.76 35.51 -14.66
N TRP A 150 -1.47 34.28 -14.19
CA TRP A 150 -0.21 33.63 -14.51
C TRP A 150 -0.08 33.30 -16.01
N GLY A 151 -1.15 32.80 -16.65
CA GLY A 151 -1.19 32.55 -18.09
C GLY A 151 -0.96 33.81 -18.93
N GLN A 152 -1.59 34.93 -18.57
CA GLN A 152 -1.38 36.22 -19.24
C GLN A 152 0.06 36.73 -19.07
N LYS A 153 0.63 36.63 -17.86
CA LYS A 153 2.02 37.01 -17.58
C LYS A 153 3.01 36.21 -18.43
N MET A 154 2.78 34.91 -18.61
CA MET A 154 3.64 34.07 -19.46
C MET A 154 3.52 34.39 -20.95
N LYS A 155 2.32 34.77 -21.41
CA LYS A 155 2.09 35.21 -22.80
C LYS A 155 2.80 36.53 -23.09
N ALA A 156 2.80 37.46 -22.14
CA ALA A 156 3.49 38.75 -22.25
C ALA A 156 5.03 38.62 -22.18
N LYS A 157 5.56 37.75 -21.31
CA LYS A 157 7.01 37.63 -21.07
C LYS A 157 7.78 36.93 -22.20
N LYS A 158 7.11 36.15 -23.05
CA LYS A 158 7.77 35.36 -24.11
C LYS A 158 7.62 35.88 -25.53
N GLY A 159 6.95 37.01 -25.76
CA GLY A 159 6.75 37.51 -27.14
C GLY A 159 6.21 36.43 -28.08
N LEU A 160 5.36 35.51 -27.58
CA LEU A 160 4.80 34.40 -28.35
C LEU A 160 3.62 34.88 -29.24
N ALA A 161 3.86 35.98 -29.93
CA ALA A 161 3.19 36.37 -31.14
C ALA A 161 4.17 36.11 -32.29
N GLY A 162 3.98 35.01 -33.02
CA GLY A 162 4.68 34.74 -34.28
C GLY A 162 5.94 33.87 -34.16
N GLY A 163 5.94 32.74 -34.88
CA GLY A 163 7.13 31.87 -35.03
C GLY A 163 6.74 30.51 -35.60
N GLY A 164 6.47 30.44 -36.90
CA GLY A 164 6.11 29.23 -37.62
C GLY A 164 7.31 28.46 -38.18
N VAL A 165 7.08 27.17 -38.46
CA VAL A 165 7.67 26.31 -39.52
C VAL A 165 6.68 25.14 -39.68
N GLY A 166 6.16 24.69 -40.83
CA GLY A 166 6.18 25.11 -42.22
C GLY A 166 5.08 24.34 -42.98
N VAL A 167 4.56 24.98 -44.04
CA VAL A 167 3.96 24.48 -45.29
C VAL A 167 3.16 23.15 -45.29
N GLY A 168 1.86 23.27 -45.57
CA GLY A 168 0.95 22.19 -45.99
C GLY A 168 -0.50 22.65 -45.88
N GLY A 169 -1.10 23.07 -46.99
CA GLY A 169 -2.34 23.85 -47.06
C GLY A 169 -3.62 23.18 -46.54
N GLY A 170 -4.65 24.01 -46.34
CA GLY A 170 -6.03 23.59 -46.04
C GLY A 170 -6.70 24.50 -45.00
N GLU A 171 -7.68 25.28 -45.47
CA GLU A 171 -8.51 26.23 -44.73
C GLU A 171 -9.24 25.62 -43.51
N GLY A 172 -9.40 26.40 -42.43
CA GLY A 172 -10.23 26.02 -41.28
C GLY A 172 -9.73 26.54 -39.93
N GLY A 173 -10.11 27.78 -39.58
CA GLY A 173 -9.68 28.50 -38.37
C GLY A 173 -10.21 27.94 -37.06
N GLY A 174 -9.49 26.98 -36.47
CA GLY A 174 -9.59 26.62 -35.06
C GLY A 174 -8.20 26.64 -34.42
N ALA A 175 -8.01 27.39 -33.33
CA ALA A 175 -6.75 27.40 -32.59
C ALA A 175 -6.41 25.96 -32.18
N ARG A 176 -5.36 25.39 -32.81
CA ARG A 176 -5.00 23.99 -32.59
C ARG A 176 -4.62 23.79 -31.13
N PRO A 177 -5.12 22.73 -30.48
CA PRO A 177 -4.80 22.45 -29.09
C PRO A 177 -3.29 22.27 -28.95
N VAL A 178 -2.73 22.89 -27.90
CA VAL A 178 -1.31 22.79 -27.57
C VAL A 178 -0.97 21.32 -27.36
N SER A 179 0.11 20.84 -27.99
CA SER A 179 0.50 19.44 -27.84
C SER A 179 0.78 19.11 -26.37
N LEU A 180 0.40 17.90 -25.96
CA LEU A 180 0.57 17.42 -24.58
C LEU A 180 2.03 17.58 -24.11
N LYS A 181 2.99 17.32 -25.02
CA LYS A 181 4.43 17.48 -24.76
C LYS A 181 4.79 18.93 -24.40
N THR A 182 4.23 19.90 -25.13
CA THR A 182 4.44 21.33 -24.86
C THR A 182 3.77 21.74 -23.55
N ALA A 183 2.54 21.26 -23.29
CA ALA A 183 1.84 21.52 -22.04
C ALA A 183 2.61 20.99 -20.82
N VAL A 184 3.10 19.75 -20.88
CA VAL A 184 3.91 19.13 -19.81
C VAL A 184 5.23 19.87 -19.60
N ARG A 185 5.90 20.30 -20.68
CA ARG A 185 7.15 21.08 -20.58
C ARG A 185 6.93 22.43 -19.88
N LEU A 186 5.87 23.13 -20.23
CA LEU A 186 5.52 24.41 -19.60
C LEU A 186 5.14 24.24 -18.12
N LEU A 187 4.44 23.15 -17.79
CA LEU A 187 4.13 22.78 -16.42
C LEU A 187 5.41 22.53 -15.60
N ARG A 188 6.37 21.79 -16.13
CA ARG A 188 7.65 21.53 -15.45
C ARG A 188 8.43 22.83 -15.20
N GLN A 189 8.57 23.68 -16.23
CA GLN A 189 9.21 24.99 -16.09
C GLN A 189 8.55 25.85 -15.01
N TYR A 190 7.23 25.85 -14.92
CA TYR A 190 6.52 26.59 -13.88
C TYR A 190 6.87 26.10 -12.47
N TYR A 191 6.90 24.78 -12.27
CA TYR A 191 7.22 24.21 -10.95
C TYR A 191 8.68 24.48 -10.56
N ASP A 192 9.60 24.40 -11.53
CA ASP A 192 11.02 24.69 -11.30
C ASP A 192 11.22 26.17 -10.90
N GLU A 193 10.58 27.13 -11.59
CA GLU A 193 10.74 28.56 -11.26
C GLU A 193 10.04 29.01 -9.97
N LYS A 194 9.03 28.26 -9.49
CA LYS A 194 8.21 28.66 -8.34
C LYS A 194 8.56 27.98 -7.03
N TYR A 195 9.17 26.80 -7.09
CA TYR A 195 9.39 25.96 -5.91
C TYR A 195 10.85 25.53 -5.74
N HIS A 196 11.75 25.97 -6.60
CA HIS A 196 13.21 25.90 -6.45
C HIS A 196 13.82 27.30 -6.51
#